data_AF-A0A2P8HVZ1-F1
#
_entry.id   AF-A0A2P8HVZ1-F1
#
_cell.length_a   1.000
_cell.length_b   1.000
_cell.length_c   1.000
_cell.angle_alpha   90.00
_cell.angle_beta   90.00
_cell.angle_gamma   90.00
#
_symmetry.space_group_name_H-M   'P 1'
#
loop_
_entity.id
_entity.type
_entity.pdbx_description
1 polymer ?
#
loop_
_entity_poly.entity_id
_entity_poly.type
_entity_poly.pdbx_seq_one_letter_code
_entity_poly.pdbx_strand_id
1 'polypeptide(L)'
;MEEVITALLALFLVLFVFAAWRIAKQLRELHYTQSQLLVEAKKLVQNSEFLSEAETERHQDNLRRFVISRALEAREAVEKQTAELRPRAVENVHINNGLTREELLEAFTPEEAQAVQQFFNATKHYIETYWKTDRGHLKTVFTGHPDAPNGEVQSIKKASRSLLKTLDDHFSRMHQTS
;
A
#
# COMPACT_ATOMS: atom_id res chain seq x y z
N MET A 1 -60.59 -31.26 -58.48
CA MET A 1 -60.22 -31.33 -57.04
C MET A 1 -58.72 -31.37 -56.85
N GLU A 2 -57.96 -32.14 -57.64
CA GLU A 2 -56.51 -32.24 -57.52
C GLU A 2 -55.77 -30.90 -57.68
N GLU A 3 -56.14 -30.07 -58.65
CA GLU A 3 -55.52 -28.74 -58.86
C GLU A 3 -55.70 -27.78 -57.68
N VAL A 4 -56.83 -27.88 -56.97
CA VAL A 4 -57.10 -27.04 -55.79
C VAL A 4 -56.23 -27.49 -54.62
N ILE A 5 -56.05 -28.81 -54.46
CA ILE A 5 -55.22 -29.39 -53.41
C ILE A 5 -53.74 -29.02 -53.63
N THR A 6 -53.24 -29.11 -54.88
CA THR A 6 -51.86 -28.74 -55.19
C THR A 6 -51.61 -27.24 -54.98
N ALA A 7 -52.56 -26.37 -55.33
CA ALA A 7 -52.46 -24.94 -55.08
C ALA A 7 -52.42 -24.59 -53.58
N LEU A 8 -53.24 -25.25 -52.76
CA LEU A 8 -53.24 -25.05 -51.30
C LEU A 8 -51.95 -25.53 -50.65
N LEU A 9 -51.41 -26.68 -51.08
CA LEU A 9 -50.12 -27.17 -50.60
C LEU A 9 -48.97 -26.23 -50.98
N ALA A 10 -48.97 -25.71 -52.21
CA ALA A 10 -47.98 -24.72 -52.65
C ALA A 10 -48.04 -23.44 -51.81
N LEU A 11 -49.25 -22.90 -51.55
CA LEU A 11 -49.44 -21.72 -50.71
C LEU A 11 -48.95 -21.95 -49.28
N PHE A 12 -49.28 -23.11 -48.69
CA PHE A 12 -48.83 -23.48 -47.35
C PHE A 12 -47.30 -23.54 -47.27
N LEU A 13 -46.65 -24.10 -48.29
CA LEU A 13 -45.19 -24.20 -48.37
C LEU A 13 -44.53 -22.81 -48.46
N VAL A 14 -45.11 -21.89 -49.24
CA VAL A 14 -44.65 -20.49 -49.33
C VAL A 14 -44.78 -19.78 -47.97
N LEU A 15 -45.92 -19.92 -47.29
CA LEU A 15 -46.14 -19.34 -45.97
C LEU A 15 -45.18 -19.91 -44.93
N PHE A 16 -44.92 -21.22 -44.98
CA PHE A 16 -43.97 -21.90 -44.10
C PHE A 16 -42.55 -21.39 -44.31
N VAL A 17 -42.09 -21.26 -45.55
CA VAL A 17 -40.76 -20.71 -45.87
C VAL A 17 -40.64 -19.26 -45.40
N PHE A 18 -41.69 -18.45 -45.59
CA PHE A 18 -41.70 -17.06 -45.14
C PHE A 18 -41.64 -16.96 -43.60
N ALA A 19 -42.40 -17.80 -42.89
CA ALA A 19 -42.37 -17.87 -41.42
C ALA A 19 -41.00 -18.34 -40.91
N ALA A 20 -40.43 -19.40 -41.51
CA ALA A 20 -39.11 -19.89 -41.18
C ALA A 20 -38.03 -18.81 -41.41
N TRP A 21 -38.13 -18.06 -42.50
CA TRP A 21 -37.22 -16.94 -42.79
C TRP A 21 -37.34 -15.81 -41.75
N ARG A 22 -38.56 -15.44 -41.36
CA ARG A 22 -38.82 -14.46 -40.29
C ARG A 22 -38.22 -14.90 -38.96
N ILE A 23 -38.44 -16.15 -38.55
CA ILE A 23 -37.91 -16.72 -37.31
C ILE A 23 -36.37 -16.76 -37.36
N ALA A 24 -35.79 -17.22 -38.47
CA ALA A 24 -34.34 -17.26 -38.65
C ALA A 24 -33.71 -15.85 -38.65
N LYS A 25 -34.44 -14.83 -39.11
CA LYS A 25 -34.00 -13.43 -39.01
C LYS A 25 -34.02 -12.94 -37.56
N GLN A 26 -35.10 -13.18 -36.83
CA GLN A 26 -35.22 -12.79 -35.42
C GLN A 26 -34.20 -13.51 -34.52
N LEU A 27 -33.96 -14.81 -34.74
CA LEU A 27 -32.93 -15.57 -34.01
C LEU A 27 -31.53 -15.01 -34.26
N ARG A 28 -31.23 -14.57 -35.49
CA ARG A 28 -29.96 -13.92 -35.82
C ARG A 28 -29.79 -12.58 -35.12
N GLU A 29 -30.83 -11.75 -35.10
CA GLU A 29 -30.81 -10.46 -34.39
C GLU A 29 -30.64 -10.66 -32.88
N LEU A 30 -31.38 -11.60 -32.27
CA LEU A 30 -31.25 -11.93 -30.86
C LEU A 30 -29.83 -12.43 -30.51
N HIS A 31 -29.27 -13.32 -31.33
CA HIS A 31 -27.92 -13.84 -31.14
C HIS A 31 -26.85 -12.75 -31.28
N TYR A 32 -27.05 -11.82 -32.22
CA TYR A 32 -26.18 -10.66 -32.37
C TYR A 32 -26.22 -9.76 -31.13
N THR A 33 -27.43 -9.44 -30.61
CA THR A 33 -27.56 -8.63 -29.39
C THR A 33 -26.96 -9.31 -28.17
N GLN A 34 -27.21 -10.62 -27.97
CA GLN A 34 -26.57 -11.38 -26.89
C GLN A 34 -25.05 -11.38 -27.00
N SER A 35 -24.51 -11.52 -28.22
CA SER A 35 -23.06 -11.49 -28.44
C SER A 35 -22.46 -10.12 -28.09
N GLN A 36 -23.13 -9.03 -28.46
CA GLN A 36 -22.71 -7.67 -28.10
C GLN A 36 -22.71 -7.44 -26.59
N LEU A 37 -23.79 -7.85 -25.91
CA LEU A 37 -23.90 -7.74 -24.45
C LEU A 37 -22.82 -8.55 -23.73
N LEU A 38 -22.50 -9.76 -24.21
CA LEU A 38 -21.41 -10.56 -23.64
C LEU A 38 -20.05 -9.89 -23.82
N VAL A 39 -19.80 -9.27 -24.97
CA VAL A 39 -18.56 -8.53 -25.21
C VAL A 39 -18.47 -7.31 -24.28
N GLU A 40 -19.55 -6.57 -24.09
CA GLU A 40 -19.59 -5.42 -23.19
C GLU A 40 -19.43 -5.83 -21.72
N ALA A 41 -20.14 -6.87 -21.28
CA ALA A 41 -20.00 -7.42 -19.94
C ALA A 41 -18.56 -7.87 -19.67
N LYS A 42 -17.91 -8.53 -20.65
CA LYS A 42 -16.50 -8.93 -20.52
C LYS A 42 -15.56 -7.73 -20.38
N LYS A 43 -15.80 -6.64 -21.15
CA LYS A 43 -15.02 -5.40 -21.03
C LYS A 43 -15.19 -4.74 -19.65
N LEU A 44 -16.41 -4.75 -19.12
CA LEU A 44 -16.69 -4.18 -17.79
C LEU A 44 -15.97 -4.98 -16.68
N VAL A 45 -16.01 -6.32 -16.75
CA VAL A 45 -15.29 -7.18 -15.81
C VAL A 45 -13.78 -6.92 -15.87
N GLN A 46 -13.20 -6.91 -17.07
CA GLN A 46 -11.77 -6.63 -17.24
C GLN A 46 -11.38 -5.24 -16.73
N ASN A 47 -12.20 -4.22 -17.00
CA ASN A 47 -11.96 -2.88 -16.48
C ASN A 47 -12.09 -2.84 -14.94
N SER A 48 -13.02 -3.59 -14.35
CA SER A 48 -13.18 -3.64 -12.90
C SER A 48 -12.02 -4.34 -12.20
N GLU A 49 -11.50 -5.43 -12.79
CA GLU A 49 -10.30 -6.12 -12.31
C GLU A 49 -9.09 -5.18 -12.36
N PHE A 50 -8.89 -4.49 -13.48
CA PHE A 50 -7.82 -3.51 -13.63
C PHE A 50 -7.92 -2.36 -12.61
N LEU A 51 -9.12 -1.82 -12.36
CA LEU A 51 -9.33 -0.78 -11.35
C LEU A 51 -9.04 -1.30 -9.94
N SER A 52 -9.46 -2.54 -9.62
CA SER A 52 -9.19 -3.16 -8.34
C SER A 52 -7.69 -3.38 -8.10
N GLU A 53 -6.94 -3.78 -9.12
CA GLU A 53 -5.48 -3.92 -9.06
C GLU A 53 -4.82 -2.55 -8.82
N ALA A 54 -5.20 -1.53 -9.61
CA ALA A 54 -4.67 -0.18 -9.47
C ALA A 54 -5.00 0.46 -8.10
N GLU A 55 -6.18 0.19 -7.54
CA GLU A 55 -6.54 0.63 -6.18
C GLU A 55 -5.68 -0.05 -5.12
N THR A 56 -5.43 -1.36 -5.28
CA THR A 56 -4.57 -2.13 -4.36
C THR A 56 -3.13 -1.62 -4.39
N GLU A 57 -2.56 -1.42 -5.58
CA GLU A 57 -1.22 -0.85 -5.74
C GLU A 57 -1.11 0.55 -5.13
N ARG A 58 -2.11 1.41 -5.37
CA ARG A 58 -2.16 2.75 -4.80
C ARG A 58 -2.25 2.70 -3.27
N HIS A 59 -3.02 1.76 -2.73
CA HIS A 59 -3.13 1.57 -1.29
C HIS A 59 -1.77 1.16 -0.68
N GLN A 60 -1.10 0.18 -1.27
CA GLN A 60 0.24 -0.26 -0.85
C GLN A 60 1.27 0.87 -0.91
N ASP A 61 1.29 1.65 -1.99
CA ASP A 61 2.18 2.81 -2.14
C ASP A 61 1.92 3.88 -1.05
N ASN A 62 0.66 4.13 -0.72
CA ASN A 62 0.32 5.06 0.37
C ASN A 62 0.84 4.57 1.73
N LEU A 63 0.67 3.28 2.04
CA LEU A 63 1.20 2.68 3.27
C LEU A 63 2.73 2.76 3.33
N ARG A 64 3.42 2.44 2.22
CA ARG A 64 4.88 2.58 2.11
C ARG A 64 5.32 4.01 2.41
N ARG A 65 4.75 4.99 1.71
CA ARG A 65 5.07 6.43 1.88
C ARG A 65 4.83 6.91 3.30
N PHE A 66 3.75 6.47 3.92
CA PHE A 66 3.43 6.80 5.30
C PHE A 66 4.53 6.35 6.28
N VAL A 67 4.96 5.08 6.19
CA VAL A 67 6.02 4.53 7.04
C VAL A 67 7.36 5.23 6.76
N ILE A 68 7.69 5.47 5.49
CA ILE A 68 8.92 6.15 5.08
C ILE A 68 8.96 7.57 5.64
N SER A 69 7.86 8.32 5.54
CA SER A 69 7.75 9.68 6.09
C SER A 69 8.06 9.68 7.59
N ARG A 70 7.47 8.75 8.36
CA ARG A 70 7.73 8.64 9.79
C ARG A 70 9.16 8.22 10.11
N ALA A 71 9.74 7.32 9.33
CA ALA A 71 11.13 6.93 9.51
C ALA A 71 12.08 8.11 9.27
N LEU A 72 11.81 8.94 8.25
CA LEU A 72 12.58 10.16 7.99
C LEU A 72 12.45 11.18 9.13
N GLU A 73 11.25 11.41 9.65
CA GLU A 73 11.03 12.28 10.82
C GLU A 73 11.84 11.83 12.04
N ALA A 74 11.80 10.53 12.34
CA ALA A 74 12.56 9.94 13.44
C ALA A 74 14.07 10.09 13.23
N ARG A 75 14.55 9.82 12.01
CA ARG A 75 15.95 9.97 11.62
C ARG A 75 16.42 11.42 11.78
N GLU A 76 15.66 12.39 11.26
CA GLU A 76 15.97 13.82 11.34
C GLU A 76 16.01 14.29 12.80
N ALA A 77 15.08 13.80 13.63
CA ALA A 77 15.07 14.11 15.05
C ALA A 77 16.32 13.61 15.77
N VAL A 78 16.81 12.39 15.44
CA VAL A 78 18.05 11.82 15.96
C VAL A 78 19.28 12.59 15.43
N GLU A 79 19.29 12.93 14.15
CA GLU A 79 20.37 13.71 13.51
C GLU A 79 20.58 15.05 14.21
N LYS A 80 19.50 15.78 14.52
CA LYS A 80 19.57 17.04 15.29
C LYS A 80 20.30 16.87 16.63
N GLN A 81 20.14 15.72 17.29
CA GLN A 81 20.80 15.43 18.58
C GLN A 81 22.32 15.26 18.48
N THR A 82 22.84 15.00 17.27
CA THR A 82 24.29 14.83 17.07
C THR A 82 25.06 16.13 17.21
N ALA A 83 24.40 17.26 16.95
CA ALA A 83 24.93 18.62 17.06
C ALA A 83 24.57 19.23 18.44
N GLU A 84 23.30 19.21 18.81
CA GLU A 84 22.76 19.86 20.01
C GLU A 84 21.57 19.07 20.56
N LEU A 85 21.50 18.89 21.88
CA LEU A 85 20.37 18.19 22.48
C LEU A 85 19.11 19.05 22.46
N ARG A 86 18.10 18.59 21.72
CA ARG A 86 16.82 19.25 21.50
C ARG A 86 15.68 18.33 21.95
N PRO A 87 15.27 18.40 23.23
CA PRO A 87 14.18 17.58 23.77
C PRO A 87 12.90 17.62 22.95
N ARG A 88 12.50 18.81 22.49
CA ARG A 88 11.29 18.98 21.65
C ARG A 88 11.35 18.21 20.33
N ALA A 89 12.54 18.02 19.76
CA ALA A 89 12.68 17.23 18.54
C ALA A 89 12.42 15.75 18.82
N VAL A 90 12.81 15.24 19.99
CA VAL A 90 12.60 13.84 20.41
C VAL A 90 11.19 13.59 20.92
N GLU A 91 10.58 14.56 21.57
CA GLU A 91 9.20 14.48 22.09
C GLU A 91 8.17 14.12 21.02
N ASN A 92 8.36 14.66 19.81
CA ASN A 92 7.44 14.48 18.68
C ASN A 92 7.79 13.27 17.80
N VAL A 93 8.80 12.46 18.17
CA VAL A 93 9.21 11.31 17.37
C VAL A 93 8.20 10.17 17.49
N HIS A 94 7.76 9.67 16.34
CA HIS A 94 7.02 8.43 16.24
C HIS A 94 7.93 7.23 16.59
N ILE A 95 7.65 6.56 17.71
CA ILE A 95 8.39 5.37 18.17
C ILE A 95 7.88 4.05 17.58
N ASN A 96 6.82 4.12 16.77
CA ASN A 96 6.24 3.00 16.06
C ASN A 96 5.97 3.40 14.61
N ASN A 97 5.89 2.40 13.72
CA ASN A 97 5.53 2.62 12.32
C ASN A 97 4.04 3.03 12.17
N GLY A 98 3.20 2.64 13.14
CA GLY A 98 1.77 2.96 13.20
C GLY A 98 0.89 2.10 12.31
N LEU A 99 1.42 1.00 11.78
CA LEU A 99 0.69 -0.02 11.04
C LEU A 99 0.63 -1.32 11.86
N THR A 100 -0.40 -2.11 11.60
CA THR A 100 -0.49 -3.51 12.05
C THR A 100 0.52 -4.39 11.30
N ARG A 101 0.72 -5.62 11.76
CA ARG A 101 1.63 -6.56 11.09
C ARG A 101 1.12 -6.92 9.70
N GLU A 102 -0.19 -7.04 9.57
CA GLU A 102 -0.90 -7.37 8.33
C GLU A 102 -0.71 -6.25 7.30
N GLU A 103 -0.99 -5.00 7.67
CA GLU A 103 -0.78 -3.83 6.81
C GLU A 103 0.70 -3.66 6.43
N LEU A 104 1.63 -3.99 7.34
CA LEU A 104 3.05 -3.94 7.04
C LEU A 104 3.47 -4.98 5.99
N LEU A 105 2.93 -6.20 6.07
CA LEU A 105 3.21 -7.27 5.10
C LEU A 105 2.44 -7.12 3.80
N GLU A 106 1.36 -6.34 3.80
CA GLU A 106 0.67 -5.90 2.58
C GLU A 106 1.51 -4.87 1.82
N ALA A 107 2.12 -3.93 2.55
CA ALA A 107 2.90 -2.86 1.96
C ALA A 107 4.34 -3.27 1.64
N PHE A 108 4.98 -4.13 2.44
CA PHE A 108 6.41 -4.43 2.35
C PHE A 108 6.67 -5.93 2.22
N THR A 109 7.79 -6.30 1.58
CA THR A 109 8.26 -7.69 1.61
C THR A 109 8.56 -8.10 3.07
N PRO A 110 8.56 -9.39 3.42
CA PRO A 110 8.86 -9.84 4.78
C PRO A 110 10.19 -9.29 5.32
N GLU A 111 11.21 -9.18 4.48
CA GLU A 111 12.53 -8.64 4.80
C GLU A 111 12.50 -7.12 5.02
N GLU A 112 11.80 -6.38 4.16
CA GLU A 112 11.57 -4.94 4.30
C GLU A 112 10.78 -4.64 5.59
N ALA A 113 9.70 -5.39 5.82
CA ALA A 113 8.86 -5.30 7.02
C ALA A 113 9.68 -5.55 8.30
N GLN A 114 10.59 -6.54 8.28
CA GLN A 114 11.51 -6.77 9.38
C GLN A 114 12.46 -5.57 9.58
N ALA A 115 12.97 -4.96 8.51
CA ALA A 115 13.82 -3.78 8.60
C ALA A 115 13.07 -2.58 9.19
N VAL A 116 11.80 -2.36 8.80
CA VAL A 116 10.91 -1.35 9.40
C VAL A 116 10.80 -1.58 10.91
N GLN A 117 10.50 -2.81 11.33
CA GLN A 117 10.35 -3.12 12.74
C GLN A 117 11.66 -2.88 13.53
N GLN A 118 12.80 -3.27 12.97
CA GLN A 118 14.11 -3.06 13.58
C GLN A 118 14.45 -1.57 13.74
N PHE A 119 14.14 -0.76 12.72
CA PHE A 119 14.34 0.69 12.76
C PHE A 119 13.58 1.35 13.92
N PHE A 120 12.27 1.11 14.01
CA PHE A 120 11.45 1.73 15.05
C PHE A 120 11.78 1.17 16.45
N ASN A 121 12.15 -0.11 16.56
CA ASN A 121 12.63 -0.68 17.82
C ASN A 121 13.94 -0.03 18.28
N ALA A 122 14.89 0.22 17.37
CA ALA A 122 16.14 0.90 17.69
C ALA A 122 15.89 2.34 18.18
N THR A 123 15.01 3.07 17.49
CA THR A 123 14.59 4.43 17.88
C THR A 123 13.91 4.43 19.25
N LYS A 124 12.96 3.52 19.49
CA LYS A 124 12.27 3.37 20.77
C LYS A 124 13.27 3.09 21.90
N HIS A 125 14.17 2.13 21.71
CA HIS A 125 15.16 1.76 22.70
C HIS A 125 16.09 2.93 23.05
N TYR A 126 16.51 3.70 22.05
CA TYR A 126 17.30 4.92 22.28
C TYR A 126 16.54 5.97 23.10
N ILE A 127 15.28 6.23 22.77
CA ILE A 127 14.46 7.19 23.53
C ILE A 127 14.27 6.71 24.97
N GLU A 128 13.97 5.44 25.18
CA GLU A 128 13.78 4.86 26.50
C GLU A 128 15.06 4.90 27.34
N THR A 129 16.22 4.68 26.72
CA THR A 129 17.51 4.61 27.43
C THR A 129 18.06 5.99 27.75
N TYR A 130 18.02 6.93 26.79
CA TYR A 130 18.74 8.20 26.89
C TYR A 130 17.84 9.38 27.21
N TRP A 131 16.56 9.32 26.82
CA TRP A 131 15.65 10.46 26.88
C TRP A 131 14.54 10.31 27.90
N LYS A 132 14.31 9.13 28.48
CA LYS A 132 13.34 8.98 29.58
C LYS A 132 14.04 9.05 30.94
N THR A 133 13.32 9.59 31.91
CA THR A 133 13.63 9.51 33.35
C THR A 133 13.19 8.16 33.91
N ASP A 134 13.60 7.84 35.13
CA ASP A 134 13.16 6.63 35.85
C ASP A 134 11.64 6.58 36.06
N ARG A 135 10.97 7.74 35.99
CA ARG A 135 9.51 7.89 36.07
C ARG A 135 8.83 7.80 34.70
N GLY A 136 9.57 7.56 33.62
CA GLY A 136 9.06 7.45 32.25
C GLY A 136 8.81 8.78 31.53
N HIS A 137 9.01 9.93 32.19
CA HIS A 137 8.89 11.26 31.56
C HIS A 137 10.10 11.58 30.69
N LEU A 138 9.89 12.39 29.65
CA LEU A 138 10.98 12.88 28.80
C LEU A 138 11.90 13.84 29.58
N LYS A 139 13.21 13.59 29.52
CA LYS A 139 14.25 14.44 30.09
C LYS A 139 14.36 15.73 29.28
N THR A 140 14.31 16.86 29.98
CA THR A 140 14.54 18.20 29.40
C THR A 140 15.83 18.84 29.89
N VAL A 141 16.40 18.35 31.00
CA VAL A 141 17.63 18.84 31.61
C VAL A 141 18.64 17.71 31.66
N PHE A 142 19.84 17.96 31.15
CA PHE A 142 20.95 17.01 31.11
C PHE A 142 22.08 17.49 32.00
N THR A 143 22.74 16.55 32.67
CA THR A 143 23.80 16.83 33.63
C THR A 143 25.17 16.97 32.95
N GLY A 144 26.01 17.84 33.53
CA GLY A 144 27.38 18.06 33.07
C GLY A 144 27.55 19.22 32.09
N HIS A 145 28.80 19.69 31.96
CA HIS A 145 29.15 20.73 31.00
C HIS A 145 29.09 20.16 29.57
N PRO A 146 28.58 20.90 28.56
CA PRO A 146 28.54 20.43 27.16
C PRO A 146 29.89 19.96 26.62
N ASP A 147 30.99 20.55 27.11
CA ASP A 147 32.36 20.23 26.69
C ASP A 147 33.05 19.17 27.56
N ALA A 148 32.39 18.67 28.61
CA ALA A 148 32.96 17.59 29.42
C ALA A 148 32.93 16.27 28.63
N PRO A 149 34.08 15.65 28.33
CA PRO A 149 34.15 14.50 27.43
C PRO A 149 33.38 13.27 27.94
N ASN A 150 33.19 13.16 29.26
CA ASN A 150 32.48 12.07 29.91
C ASN A 150 31.11 12.52 30.48
N GLY A 151 30.60 13.69 30.06
CA GLY A 151 29.30 14.19 30.48
C GLY A 151 28.14 13.45 29.80
N GLU A 152 26.95 13.52 30.42
CA GLU A 152 25.71 12.93 29.89
C GLU A 152 25.43 13.43 28.46
N VAL A 153 25.64 14.72 28.22
CA VAL A 153 25.46 15.36 26.91
C VAL A 153 26.30 14.69 25.82
N GLN A 154 27.60 14.46 26.08
CA GLN A 154 28.49 13.84 25.10
C GLN A 154 28.15 12.36 24.87
N SER A 155 27.74 11.66 25.93
CA SER A 155 27.26 10.28 25.83
C SER A 155 26.06 10.19 24.88
N ILE A 156 25.06 11.06 25.05
CA ILE A 156 23.87 11.10 24.19
C ILE A 156 24.24 11.46 22.75
N LYS A 157 25.12 12.46 22.54
CA LYS A 157 25.59 12.80 21.18
C LYS A 157 26.27 11.62 20.49
N LYS A 158 27.13 10.88 21.21
CA LYS A 158 27.78 9.67 20.69
C LYS A 158 26.78 8.56 20.38
N ALA A 159 25.83 8.31 21.28
CA ALA A 159 24.76 7.35 21.06
C ALA A 159 23.90 7.72 19.85
N SER A 160 23.61 9.02 19.66
CA SER A 160 22.83 9.53 18.53
C SER A 160 23.55 9.28 17.19
N ARG A 161 24.87 9.49 17.12
CA ARG A 161 25.67 9.18 15.92
C ARG A 161 25.69 7.68 15.62
N SER A 162 25.82 6.85 16.65
CA SER A 162 25.78 5.39 16.50
C SER A 162 24.41 4.94 16.00
N LEU A 163 23.33 5.46 16.60
CA LEU A 163 21.97 5.15 16.19
C LEU A 163 21.75 5.60 14.74
N LEU A 164 22.18 6.80 14.35
CA LEU A 164 21.98 7.31 12.99
C LEU A 164 22.53 6.33 11.95
N LYS A 165 23.73 5.77 12.17
CA LYS A 165 24.29 4.74 11.30
C LYS A 165 23.40 3.49 11.23
N THR A 166 22.93 2.99 12.38
CA THR A 166 22.01 1.85 12.44
C THR A 166 20.69 2.14 11.72
N LEU A 167 20.15 3.35 11.87
CA LEU A 167 18.93 3.79 11.20
C LEU A 167 19.15 3.86 9.68
N ASP A 168 20.28 4.39 9.23
CA ASP A 168 20.64 4.43 7.79
C ASP A 168 20.75 3.02 7.21
N ASP A 169 21.37 2.09 7.94
CA ASP A 169 21.47 0.69 7.51
C ASP A 169 20.09 0.04 7.38
N HIS A 170 19.20 0.21 8.37
CA HIS A 170 17.83 -0.32 8.29
C HIS A 170 17.01 0.38 7.21
N PHE A 171 17.11 1.69 7.08
CA PHE A 171 16.38 2.49 6.09
C PHE A 171 16.76 2.09 4.67
N SER A 172 18.05 1.85 4.40
CA SER A 172 18.50 1.35 3.09
C SER A 172 17.86 0.00 2.73
N ARG A 173 17.65 -0.87 3.72
CA ARG A 173 17.00 -2.18 3.56
C ARG A 173 15.49 -2.09 3.36
N MET A 174 14.84 -1.01 3.81
CA MET A 174 13.43 -0.75 3.51
C MET A 174 13.19 -0.30 2.06
N HIS A 175 14.26 0.14 1.38
CA HIS A 175 14.22 0.72 0.05
C HIS A 175 14.88 -0.17 -1.03
N GLN A 176 15.24 -1.41 -0.70
CA GLN A 176 15.76 -2.33 -1.70
C GLN A 176 14.60 -2.76 -2.61
N THR A 177 14.34 -1.97 -3.64
CA THR A 177 13.46 -2.34 -4.75
C THR A 177 13.93 -3.69 -5.30
N SER A 178 13.13 -4.72 -5.06
CA SER A 178 13.15 -5.94 -5.86
C SER A 178 12.51 -5.67 -7.22
#